data_AF-A0A699WT21-F1
#
_entry.id   AF-A0A699WT21-F1
#
_cell.length_a   1.000
_cell.length_b   1.000
_cell.length_c   1.000
_cell.angle_alpha   90.00
_cell.angle_beta   90.00
_cell.angle_gamma   90.00
#
_symmetry.space_group_name_H-M   'P 1'
#
loop_
_entity.id
_entity.type
_entity.pdbx_description
1 polymer ?
#
loop_
_entity_poly.entity_id
_entity_poly.type
_entity_poly.pdbx_seq_one_letter_code
_entity_poly.pdbx_strand_id
1 'polypeptide(L)'
;NEAPVGVIRFALTTDTALTNHPTASATLGYSLGPAYRGRGWAAPLLLAGTRAVLAAFPQVARVLGEVKADNVASVRAFQRAGFSEVMGTGPAGSRTFAWVAAPVA
;
A
#
# COMPACT_ATOMS: atom_id res chain seq x y z
N ASN A 1 24.09 17.31 -1.13
CA ASN A 1 23.25 16.68 -2.17
C ASN A 1 22.91 15.28 -1.68
N GLU A 2 21.77 15.10 -1.02
CA GLU A 2 21.40 13.80 -0.46
C GLU A 2 20.65 12.98 -1.51
N ALA A 3 21.18 11.81 -1.86
CA ALA A 3 20.52 10.90 -2.80
C ALA A 3 19.28 10.26 -2.16
N PRO A 4 18.19 10.03 -2.92
CA PRO A 4 17.00 9.38 -2.38
C PRO A 4 17.34 7.97 -1.87
N VAL A 5 16.96 7.69 -0.62
CA VAL A 5 17.27 6.44 0.09
C VAL A 5 16.24 5.33 -0.14
N GLY A 6 15.20 5.63 -0.91
CA GLY A 6 14.11 4.73 -1.25
C GLY A 6 13.06 5.40 -2.12
N VAL A 7 12.07 4.62 -2.54
CA VAL A 7 10.95 5.08 -3.35
C VAL A 7 9.67 4.38 -2.89
N ILE A 8 8.57 5.13 -2.89
CA ILE A 8 7.22 4.60 -2.80
C ILE A 8 6.45 5.02 -4.05
N ARG A 9 5.66 4.09 -4.59
CA ARG A 9 4.87 4.27 -5.81
C ARG A 9 3.46 3.78 -5.54
N PHE A 10 2.51 4.37 -6.24
CA PHE A 10 1.12 3.95 -6.22
C PHE A 10 0.58 3.85 -7.65
N ALA A 11 -0.33 2.91 -7.86
CA ALA A 11 -1.13 2.81 -9.08
C ALA A 11 -2.60 2.94 -8.70
N LEU A 12 -3.32 3.84 -9.36
CA LEU A 12 -4.76 4.01 -9.16
C LEU A 12 -5.51 3.02 -10.05
N THR A 13 -6.55 2.42 -9.49
CA THR A 13 -7.47 1.54 -10.21
C THR A 13 -8.89 1.94 -9.85
N THR A 14 -9.65 2.31 -10.86
CA THR A 14 -11.07 2.66 -10.72
C THR A 14 -11.88 1.48 -11.24
N ASP A 15 -12.71 0.89 -10.39
CA ASP A 15 -13.71 -0.07 -10.82
C ASP A 15 -15.00 0.68 -11.18
N THR A 16 -15.36 0.58 -12.46
CA THR A 16 -16.61 1.15 -13.01
C THR A 16 -17.63 0.06 -13.35
N ALA A 17 -17.35 -1.20 -13.04
CA ALA A 17 -18.07 -2.35 -13.56
C ALA A 17 -19.30 -2.74 -12.72
N LEU A 18 -19.37 -2.33 -11.46
CA LEU A 18 -20.36 -2.89 -10.51
C LEU A 18 -21.37 -1.90 -9.92
N THR A 19 -21.19 -0.58 -10.03
CA THR A 19 -22.13 0.41 -9.45
C THR A 19 -22.11 1.76 -10.17
N ASN A 20 -23.24 2.48 -10.15
CA ASN A 20 -23.33 3.90 -10.55
C ASN A 20 -22.46 4.85 -9.68
N HIS A 21 -21.73 4.30 -8.71
CA HIS A 21 -20.71 4.99 -7.92
C HIS A 21 -19.36 4.30 -8.18
N PRO A 22 -18.44 4.90 -8.94
CA PRO A 22 -17.13 4.30 -9.18
C PRO A 22 -16.38 4.18 -7.86
N THR A 23 -15.81 3.01 -7.58
CA THR A 23 -14.92 2.84 -6.41
C THR A 23 -13.48 2.91 -6.89
N ALA A 24 -12.68 3.80 -6.31
CA ALA A 24 -11.25 3.88 -6.60
C ALA A 24 -10.44 3.19 -5.50
N SER A 25 -9.42 2.47 -5.94
CA SER A 25 -8.41 1.86 -5.08
C SER A 25 -7.02 2.28 -5.54
N ALA A 26 -6.04 2.19 -4.65
CA ALA A 26 -4.66 2.48 -4.96
C ALA A 26 -3.75 1.36 -4.49
N THR A 27 -2.93 0.79 -5.36
CA THR A 27 -1.98 -0.26 -4.97
C THR A 27 -0.60 0.34 -4.73
N LEU A 28 -0.04 0.14 -3.54
CA LEU A 28 1.28 0.60 -3.14
C LEU A 28 2.37 -0.42 -3.43
N GLY A 29 3.53 0.09 -3.88
CA GLY A 29 4.79 -0.63 -3.91
C GLY A 29 5.93 0.24 -3.41
N TYR A 30 6.89 -0.34 -2.69
CA TYR A 30 8.03 0.40 -2.15
C TYR A 30 9.35 -0.34 -2.35
N SER A 31 10.44 0.41 -2.33
CA SER A 31 11.80 -0.13 -2.28
C SER A 31 12.69 0.79 -1.46
N LEU A 32 13.57 0.21 -0.65
CA LEU A 32 14.57 0.92 0.13
C LEU A 32 15.96 0.54 -0.36
N GLY A 33 16.86 1.52 -0.35
CA GLY A 33 18.29 1.31 -0.56
C GLY A 33 18.86 0.30 0.44
N PRO A 34 19.84 -0.54 0.07
CA PRO A 34 20.35 -1.61 0.92
C PRO A 34 20.75 -1.17 2.34
N ALA A 35 21.38 0.01 2.47
CA ALA A 35 21.82 0.57 3.75
C ALA A 35 20.67 0.92 4.72
N TYR A 36 19.43 1.02 4.24
CA TYR A 36 18.24 1.40 5.01
C TYR A 36 17.28 0.24 5.27
N ARG A 37 17.61 -0.98 4.78
CA ARG A 37 16.83 -2.19 5.03
C ARG A 37 17.08 -2.72 6.45
N GLY A 38 16.15 -3.53 6.96
CA GLY A 38 16.26 -4.15 8.28
C GLY A 38 16.14 -3.20 9.48
N ARG A 39 15.93 -1.89 9.24
CA ARG A 39 15.88 -0.84 10.27
C ARG A 39 14.46 -0.35 10.58
N GLY A 40 13.44 -1.02 10.06
CA GLY A 40 12.04 -0.67 10.31
C GLY A 40 11.47 0.50 9.48
N TRP A 41 12.25 1.10 8.57
CA TRP A 41 11.82 2.24 7.74
C TRP A 41 10.66 1.96 6.78
N ALA A 42 10.42 0.69 6.44
CA ALA A 42 9.37 0.30 5.51
C ALA A 42 7.96 0.67 6.02
N ALA A 43 7.67 0.45 7.31
CA ALA A 43 6.34 0.72 7.85
C ALA A 43 6.01 2.23 7.91
N PRO A 44 6.91 3.12 8.39
CA PRO A 44 6.70 4.57 8.27
C PRO A 44 6.56 5.04 6.83
N LEU A 45 7.35 4.48 5.90
CA LEU A 45 7.25 4.83 4.48
C LEU A 45 5.88 4.46 3.90
N LEU A 46 5.39 3.24 4.19
CA LEU A 46 4.06 2.79 3.79
C LEU A 46 2.97 3.70 4.35
N LEU A 47 3.02 4.02 5.64
CA LEU A 47 2.04 4.92 6.27
C LEU A 47 2.05 6.32 5.64
N ALA A 48 3.23 6.87 5.37
CA ALA A 48 3.37 8.16 4.70
C ALA A 48 2.80 8.12 3.27
N GLY A 49 3.08 7.05 2.52
CA GLY A 49 2.53 6.84 1.18
C GLY A 49 1.01 6.71 1.18
N THR A 50 0.44 5.94 2.12
CA THR A 50 -1.01 5.82 2.28
C THR A 50 -1.66 7.17 2.53
N ARG A 51 -1.12 7.96 3.46
CA ARG A 51 -1.64 9.30 3.76
C ARG A 51 -1.54 10.24 2.56
N ALA A 52 -0.42 10.20 1.84
CA ALA A 52 -0.23 11.02 0.65
C ALA A 52 -1.24 10.67 -0.45
N VAL A 53 -1.49 9.39 -0.69
CA VAL A 53 -2.50 8.92 -1.66
C VAL A 53 -3.89 9.38 -1.25
N LEU A 54 -4.30 9.16 0.00
CA LEU A 54 -5.64 9.53 0.46
C LEU A 54 -5.87 11.06 0.45
N ALA A 55 -4.82 11.84 0.72
CA ALA A 55 -4.89 13.30 0.63
C ALA A 55 -4.97 13.79 -0.83
N ALA A 56 -4.23 13.16 -1.74
CA ALA A 56 -4.20 13.54 -3.16
C ALA A 56 -5.41 13.04 -3.95
N PHE A 57 -5.99 11.91 -3.54
CA PHE A 57 -7.10 11.25 -4.24
C PHE A 57 -8.22 10.88 -3.25
N PRO A 58 -9.07 11.84 -2.85
CA PRO A 58 -10.14 11.62 -1.87
C PRO A 58 -11.16 10.54 -2.29
N GLN A 59 -11.25 10.23 -3.58
CA GLN A 59 -12.10 9.17 -4.11
C GLN A 59 -11.58 7.75 -3.82
N VAL A 60 -10.32 7.60 -3.39
CA VAL A 60 -9.73 6.31 -3.07
C VAL A 60 -10.30 5.79 -1.75
N ALA A 61 -11.15 4.77 -1.84
CA ALA A 61 -11.77 4.13 -0.68
C ALA A 61 -10.83 3.14 0.01
N ARG A 62 -9.87 2.58 -0.74
CA ARG A 62 -8.97 1.52 -0.25
C ARG A 62 -7.57 1.67 -0.83
N VAL A 63 -6.56 1.53 0.04
CA VAL A 63 -5.17 1.41 -0.36
C VAL A 63 -4.72 -0.04 -0.17
N LEU A 64 -4.18 -0.64 -1.21
CA LEU A 64 -3.81 -2.05 -1.28
C LEU A 64 -2.30 -2.20 -1.30
N GLY A 65 -1.81 -3.36 -0.88
CA GLY A 65 -0.42 -3.77 -1.02
C GLY A 65 -0.34 -5.25 -1.32
N GLU A 66 0.32 -5.60 -2.41
CA GLU A 66 0.52 -6.99 -2.81
C GLU A 66 1.94 -7.43 -2.46
N VAL A 67 2.04 -8.51 -1.69
CA VAL A 67 3.31 -8.99 -1.16
C VAL A 67 3.43 -10.49 -1.44
N LYS A 68 4.54 -10.90 -2.06
CA LYS A 68 4.83 -12.33 -2.21
C LYS A 68 4.79 -13.03 -0.85
N ALA A 69 4.17 -14.20 -0.77
CA ALA A 69 3.94 -14.90 0.49
C ALA A 69 5.23 -15.25 1.26
N ASP A 70 6.35 -15.39 0.55
CA ASP A 70 7.69 -15.66 1.11
C ASP A 70 8.43 -14.40 1.59
N ASN A 71 7.94 -13.20 1.26
CA ASN A 71 8.56 -11.94 1.67
C ASN A 71 8.09 -11.52 3.08
N VAL A 72 8.63 -12.23 4.07
CA VAL A 72 8.33 -12.01 5.50
C VAL A 72 8.61 -10.56 5.94
N ALA A 73 9.64 -9.92 5.37
CA ALA A 73 9.99 -8.53 5.70
C ALA A 73 8.87 -7.55 5.30
N SER A 74 8.36 -7.68 4.07
CA SER A 74 7.25 -6.84 3.61
C SER A 74 5.94 -7.17 4.32
N VAL A 75 5.63 -8.44 4.57
CA VAL A 75 4.44 -8.84 5.35
C VAL A 75 4.42 -8.13 6.70
N ARG A 76 5.54 -8.19 7.44
CA ARG A 76 5.67 -7.50 8.73
C ARG A 76 5.61 -5.97 8.58
N ALA A 77 6.15 -5.42 7.50
CA ALA A 77 6.09 -3.98 7.25
C ALA A 77 4.66 -3.49 7.06
N PHE A 78 3.84 -4.18 6.26
CA PHE A 78 2.43 -3.84 6.05
C PHE A 78 1.60 -3.96 7.34
N GLN A 79 1.79 -5.04 8.09
CA GLN A 79 1.14 -5.22 9.39
C GLN A 79 1.50 -4.10 10.37
N ARG A 80 2.80 -3.76 10.49
CA ARG A 80 3.27 -2.67 11.36
C ARG A 80 2.82 -1.29 10.88
N ALA A 81 2.60 -1.12 9.58
CA ALA A 81 2.06 0.11 9.03
C ALA A 81 0.57 0.29 9.34
N GLY A 82 -0.12 -0.77 9.80
CA GLY A 82 -1.55 -0.75 10.16
C GLY A 82 -2.48 -1.30 9.08
N PHE A 83 -1.95 -1.98 8.05
CA PHE A 83 -2.77 -2.66 7.06
C PHE A 83 -3.29 -3.98 7.61
N SER A 84 -4.50 -4.35 7.20
CA SER A 84 -5.10 -5.66 7.47
C SER A 84 -4.90 -6.58 6.27
N GLU A 85 -4.51 -7.82 6.52
CA GLU A 85 -4.48 -8.86 5.48
C GLU A 85 -5.92 -9.17 5.07
N VAL A 86 -6.21 -9.11 3.77
CA VAL A 86 -7.53 -9.45 3.23
C VAL A 86 -7.51 -10.85 2.63
N MET A 87 -8.58 -11.60 2.86
CA MET A 87 -8.74 -12.94 2.28
C MET A 87 -8.83 -12.82 0.76
N GLY A 88 -7.83 -13.38 0.07
CA GLY A 88 -7.73 -13.36 -1.38
C GLY A 88 -6.28 -13.53 -1.82
N THR A 89 -6.08 -14.33 -2.86
CA THR A 89 -4.75 -14.49 -3.47
C THR A 89 -4.57 -13.38 -4.50
N GLY A 90 -3.61 -12.49 -4.26
CA GLY A 90 -3.14 -11.57 -5.28
C GLY A 90 -2.46 -12.32 -6.44
N PRO A 91 -1.99 -11.60 -7.47
CA PRO A 91 -1.29 -12.20 -8.59
C PRO A 91 -0.19 -13.17 -8.13
N ALA A 92 -0.15 -14.36 -8.74
CA ALA A 92 0.88 -15.37 -8.51
C ALA A 92 1.08 -15.82 -7.04
N GLY A 93 0.01 -15.95 -6.25
CA GLY A 93 0.13 -16.45 -4.87
C GLY A 93 0.46 -15.38 -3.83
N SER A 94 0.38 -14.10 -4.21
CA SER A 94 0.69 -12.98 -3.32
C SER A 94 -0.38 -12.83 -2.24
N ARG A 95 0.04 -12.37 -1.06
CA ARG A 95 -0.85 -11.92 0.02
C ARG A 95 -1.23 -10.47 -0.23
N THR A 96 -2.50 -10.16 -0.05
CA THR A 96 -3.01 -8.79 -0.22
C THR A 96 -3.29 -8.16 1.13
N PHE A 97 -2.77 -6.95 1.32
CA PHE A 97 -2.99 -6.11 2.48
C PHE A 97 -3.84 -4.92 2.09
N ALA A 98 -4.81 -4.53 2.92
CA ALA A 98 -5.68 -3.39 2.67
C ALA A 98 -5.70 -2.43 3.85
N TRP A 99 -5.70 -1.15 3.51
CA TRP A 99 -6.05 -0.03 4.39
C TRP A 99 -7.35 0.56 3.88
N VAL A 100 -8.38 0.56 4.72
CA VAL A 100 -9.68 1.17 4.40
C VAL A 100 -9.63 2.64 4.81
N ALA A 101 -9.90 3.54 3.86
CA ALA A 101 -10.03 4.95 4.17
C ALA A 101 -11.21 5.14 5.14
N ALA A 102 -11.04 5.96 6.18
CA ALA A 102 -12.18 6.37 6.97
C ALA A 102 -13.15 7.13 6.05
N PRO A 103 -14.47 6.93 6.18
CA PRO A 103 -15.42 7.75 5.44
C PRO A 103 -15.16 9.21 5.77
N VAL A 104 -15.01 10.05 4.72
CA VAL A 104 -14.99 11.49 4.91
C VAL A 104 -16.37 11.89 5.44
N ALA A 105 -16.41 12.45 6.65
CA ALA A 105 -17.62 12.92 7.30
C ALA A 105 -18.12 14.23 6.66
#